data_AF-A0A1G3M3F9-F1
#
_entry.id   AF-A0A1G3M3F9-F1
#
_cell.length_a   1.000
_cell.length_b   1.000
_cell.length_c   1.000
_cell.angle_alpha   90.00
_cell.angle_beta   90.00
_cell.angle_gamma   90.00
#
_symmetry.space_group_name_H-M   'P 1'
#
loop_
_entity.id
_entity.type
_entity.pdbx_description
1 polymer ?
#
loop_
_entity_poly.entity_id
_entity_poly.type
_entity_poly.pdbx_seq_one_letter_code
_entity_poly.pdbx_strand_id
1 'polypeptide(L)'
;MNARSARLSQAPGHKGASVRTGTVYVDYQQRASEFHVGDVVLPYGADESQAARVVAVYPAIGMVDVEFPHGSKRLPVEDVQRITGVIDIPADPEHNSIPGGTGTVSVPGGPHAAHPPSAARKEAKGAYLAPEQRVAEAYVKRALYWASADRHYRATQAELDGSAFHCPKCKETVLKPANYKREEGRSERLMACPSCLFLIKRCDIIGHPDYIDDGVDGVEG
;
A
#
# COMPACT_ATOMS: atom_id res chain seq x y z
N MET A 1 64.88 -51.90 25.00
CA MET A 1 64.21 -51.65 23.71
C MET A 1 62.73 -51.41 24.00
N ASN A 2 62.29 -50.17 24.16
CA ASN A 2 60.88 -49.87 24.48
C ASN A 2 60.24 -49.06 23.35
N ALA A 3 59.13 -49.61 22.84
CA ALA A 3 58.37 -49.12 21.70
C ALA A 3 57.67 -47.78 22.02
N ARG A 4 57.82 -46.81 21.11
CA ARG A 4 57.10 -45.54 21.13
C ARG A 4 55.68 -45.76 20.60
N SER A 5 54.69 -45.55 21.46
CA SER A 5 53.26 -45.48 21.09
C SER A 5 52.93 -44.03 20.74
N ALA A 6 52.73 -43.73 19.46
CA ALA A 6 52.27 -42.43 18.98
C ALA A 6 50.74 -42.38 19.06
N ARG A 7 50.19 -41.60 19.99
CA ARG A 7 48.77 -41.23 20.00
C ARG A 7 48.56 -40.07 19.03
N LEU A 8 47.75 -40.29 17.99
CA LEU A 8 47.17 -39.24 17.16
C LEU A 8 46.25 -38.37 18.04
N SER A 9 46.56 -37.07 18.15
CA SER A 9 45.64 -36.06 18.63
C SER A 9 44.67 -35.68 17.50
N GLN A 10 43.41 -36.11 17.60
CA GLN A 10 42.33 -35.54 16.80
C GLN A 10 41.87 -34.24 17.47
N ALA A 11 42.03 -33.12 16.76
CA ALA A 11 41.43 -31.85 17.15
C ALA A 11 39.91 -31.91 16.89
N PRO A 12 39.06 -31.44 17.82
CA PRO A 12 37.64 -31.30 17.56
C PRO A 12 37.41 -30.14 16.59
N GLY A 13 36.96 -30.46 15.38
CA GLY A 13 36.51 -29.47 14.41
C GLY A 13 35.35 -28.66 14.97
N HIS A 14 35.56 -27.36 15.15
CA HIS A 14 34.49 -26.39 15.35
C HIS A 14 33.62 -26.38 14.09
N LYS A 15 32.54 -27.17 14.09
CA LYS A 15 31.41 -26.95 13.19
C LYS A 15 30.73 -25.66 13.65
N GLY A 16 31.18 -24.53 13.10
CA GLY A 16 30.42 -23.29 13.14
C GLY A 16 29.09 -23.56 12.47
N ALA A 17 28.03 -23.76 13.26
CA ALA A 17 26.68 -23.77 12.75
C ALA A 17 26.46 -22.39 12.12
N SER A 18 26.31 -22.33 10.79
CA SER A 18 25.86 -21.10 10.15
C SER A 18 24.49 -20.79 10.71
N VAL A 19 24.40 -19.76 11.55
CA VAL A 19 23.11 -19.20 11.96
C VAL A 19 22.47 -18.68 10.70
N ARG A 20 21.48 -19.42 10.18
CA ARG A 20 20.65 -18.98 9.06
C ARG A 20 19.59 -18.06 9.64
N THR A 21 19.90 -16.77 9.70
CA THR A 21 18.91 -15.74 10.01
C THR A 21 18.01 -15.61 8.78
N GLY A 22 16.83 -16.22 8.83
CA GLY A 22 15.81 -16.03 7.82
C GLY A 22 15.23 -14.62 7.94
N THR A 23 15.71 -13.67 7.14
CA THR A 23 14.98 -12.43 6.91
C THR A 23 13.84 -12.73 5.96
N VAL A 24 12.72 -13.19 6.52
CA VAL A 24 11.47 -13.47 5.78
C VAL A 24 10.80 -12.18 5.28
N TYR A 25 11.30 -11.01 5.71
CA TYR A 25 10.83 -9.72 5.23
C TYR A 25 11.67 -9.27 4.04
N VAL A 26 11.25 -9.65 2.83
CA VAL A 26 11.71 -9.00 1.60
C VAL A 26 10.87 -7.75 1.44
N ASP A 27 11.50 -6.58 1.60
CA ASP A 27 10.86 -5.31 1.31
C ASP A 27 10.72 -5.18 -0.21
N TYR A 28 9.58 -5.62 -0.74
CA TYR A 28 9.29 -5.57 -2.17
C TYR A 28 9.25 -4.14 -2.71
N GLN A 29 8.96 -3.15 -1.87
CA GLN A 29 8.91 -1.76 -2.26
C GLN A 29 10.32 -1.22 -2.49
N GLN A 30 11.22 -1.51 -1.55
CA GLN A 30 12.64 -1.21 -1.69
C GLN A 30 13.24 -1.94 -2.90
N ARG A 31 12.97 -3.24 -3.05
CA ARG A 31 13.49 -4.02 -4.19
C ARG A 31 12.97 -3.51 -5.53
N ALA A 32 11.71 -3.10 -5.61
CA ALA A 32 11.16 -2.50 -6.83
C ALA A 32 11.81 -1.16 -7.18
N SER A 33 12.26 -0.39 -6.18
CA SER A 33 12.99 0.87 -6.43
C SER A 33 14.36 0.68 -7.08
N GLU A 34 14.91 -0.54 -7.08
CA GLU A 34 16.20 -0.85 -7.72
C GLU A 34 16.08 -1.02 -9.24
N PHE A 35 14.87 -1.25 -9.77
CA PHE A 35 14.61 -1.43 -11.20
C PHE A 35 14.42 -0.09 -11.90
N HIS A 36 14.89 0.00 -13.14
CA HIS A 36 14.72 1.16 -14.01
C HIS A 36 14.06 0.78 -15.32
N VAL A 37 13.29 1.70 -15.91
CA VAL A 37 12.77 1.54 -17.26
C VAL A 37 13.95 1.38 -18.23
N GLY A 38 13.89 0.33 -19.06
CA GLY A 38 14.97 -0.07 -19.95
C GLY A 38 15.84 -1.22 -19.44
N ASP A 39 15.78 -1.54 -18.14
CA ASP A 39 16.49 -2.71 -17.57
C ASP A 39 16.07 -3.99 -18.30
N VAL A 40 17.03 -4.86 -18.57
CA VAL A 40 16.77 -6.21 -19.09
C VAL A 40 16.58 -7.15 -17.91
N VAL A 41 15.45 -7.85 -17.89
CA VAL A 41 15.07 -8.74 -16.79
C VAL A 41 14.67 -10.11 -17.33
N LEU A 42 14.86 -11.11 -16.48
CA LEU A 42 14.49 -12.49 -16.75
C LEU A 42 13.51 -12.98 -15.67
N PRO A 43 12.38 -13.57 -16.03
CA PRO A 43 11.51 -14.23 -15.06
C PRO A 43 12.21 -15.40 -14.38
N TYR A 44 11.92 -15.63 -13.11
CA TYR A 44 12.49 -16.76 -12.38
C TYR A 44 12.08 -18.09 -13.02
N GLY A 45 13.07 -18.95 -13.33
CA GLY A 45 12.86 -20.23 -14.00
C GLY A 45 12.70 -20.16 -15.52
N ALA A 46 12.81 -18.97 -16.11
CA ALA A 46 12.91 -18.77 -17.55
C ALA A 46 14.36 -18.87 -18.05
N ASP A 47 14.53 -19.10 -19.35
CA ASP A 47 15.81 -19.09 -20.05
C ASP A 47 16.07 -17.73 -20.73
N GLU A 48 17.31 -17.47 -21.14
CA GLU A 48 17.71 -16.19 -21.74
C GLU A 48 16.87 -15.80 -22.98
N SER A 49 16.25 -16.75 -23.67
CA SER A 49 15.36 -16.49 -24.81
C SER A 49 14.06 -15.77 -24.41
N GLN A 50 13.71 -15.81 -23.13
CA GLN A 50 12.56 -15.14 -22.52
C GLN A 50 12.95 -13.87 -21.76
N ALA A 51 14.12 -13.30 -22.06
CA ALA A 51 14.49 -12.00 -21.52
C ALA A 51 13.52 -10.91 -22.01
N ALA A 52 13.22 -9.97 -21.13
CA ALA A 52 12.25 -8.90 -21.36
C ALA A 52 12.84 -7.54 -20.95
N ARG A 53 12.27 -6.46 -21.47
CA ARG A 53 12.65 -5.11 -21.09
C ARG A 53 11.63 -4.51 -20.13
N VAL A 54 12.09 -3.88 -19.05
CA VAL A 54 11.22 -3.14 -18.13
C VAL A 54 10.67 -1.89 -18.82
N VAL A 55 9.35 -1.73 -18.86
CA VAL A 55 8.65 -0.58 -19.47
C VAL A 55 8.07 0.35 -18.40
N ALA A 56 7.66 -0.19 -17.26
CA ALA A 56 7.20 0.60 -16.12
C ALA A 56 7.54 -0.07 -14.78
N VAL A 57 7.75 0.75 -13.75
CA VAL A 57 8.07 0.29 -12.39
C VAL A 57 7.05 0.88 -11.42
N TYR A 58 6.57 0.05 -10.49
CA TYR A 58 5.56 0.41 -9.49
C TYR A 58 6.07 0.10 -8.06
N PRO A 59 6.95 0.96 -7.50
CA PRO A 59 7.58 0.69 -6.20
C PRO A 59 6.57 0.55 -5.05
N ALA A 60 5.48 1.33 -5.06
CA ALA A 60 4.49 1.31 -4.00
C ALA A 60 3.82 -0.07 -3.78
N ILE A 61 3.74 -0.88 -4.85
CA ILE A 61 3.08 -2.20 -4.84
C ILE A 61 4.03 -3.35 -5.15
N GLY A 62 5.34 -3.10 -5.32
CA GLY A 62 6.32 -4.16 -5.58
C GLY A 62 6.18 -4.83 -6.96
N MET A 63 5.78 -4.09 -8.00
CA MET A 63 5.53 -4.65 -9.34
C MET A 63 6.35 -3.95 -10.43
N VAL A 64 6.58 -4.66 -11.55
CA VAL A 64 7.14 -4.12 -12.80
C VAL A 64 6.32 -4.59 -14.01
N ASP A 65 6.17 -3.73 -15.01
CA ASP A 65 5.66 -4.11 -16.32
C ASP A 65 6.85 -4.36 -17.24
N VAL A 66 6.87 -5.54 -17.85
CA VAL A 66 7.92 -5.98 -18.76
C VAL A 66 7.34 -6.27 -20.13
N GLU A 67 8.11 -5.97 -21.17
CA GLU A 67 7.79 -6.23 -22.56
C GLU A 67 8.69 -7.34 -23.09
N PHE A 68 8.06 -8.41 -23.52
CA PHE A 68 8.68 -9.52 -24.23
C PHE A 68 8.43 -9.37 -25.73
N PRO A 69 9.17 -10.07 -26.60
CA PRO A 69 8.93 -10.05 -28.06
C PRO A 69 7.54 -10.51 -28.51
N HIS A 70 6.73 -11.07 -27.60
CA HIS A 70 5.40 -11.62 -27.87
C HIS A 70 4.30 -10.90 -27.08
N GLY A 71 4.64 -9.81 -26.38
CA GLY A 71 3.70 -8.97 -25.64
C GLY A 71 4.19 -8.54 -24.27
N SER A 72 3.39 -7.75 -23.57
CA SER A 72 3.73 -7.20 -22.25
C SER A 72 3.03 -7.95 -21.11
N LYS A 73 3.69 -8.03 -19.95
CA LYS A 73 3.13 -8.66 -18.74
C LYS A 73 3.57 -7.89 -17.49
N ARG A 74 2.67 -7.78 -16.51
CA ARG A 74 2.97 -7.30 -15.17
C ARG A 74 3.49 -8.46 -14.31
N LEU A 75 4.65 -8.29 -13.70
CA LEU A 75 5.29 -9.29 -12.84
C LEU A 75 5.68 -8.66 -11.50
N PRO A 76 5.62 -9.43 -10.39
CA PRO A 76 6.12 -8.96 -9.11
C PRO A 76 7.67 -8.98 -9.12
N VAL A 77 8.30 -8.08 -8.36
CA VAL A 77 9.76 -7.88 -8.43
C VAL A 77 10.60 -9.04 -7.87
N GLU A 78 9.98 -9.92 -7.10
CA GLU A 78 10.57 -11.18 -6.64
C GLU A 78 10.66 -12.25 -7.72
N ASP A 79 9.77 -12.20 -8.72
CA ASP A 79 9.71 -13.16 -9.83
C ASP A 79 10.58 -12.74 -11.02
N VAL A 80 11.31 -11.63 -10.91
CA VAL A 80 12.20 -11.14 -11.95
C VAL A 80 13.62 -10.90 -11.42
N GLN A 81 14.60 -11.20 -12.27
CA GLN A 81 16.00 -10.97 -12.00
C GLN A 81 16.59 -10.03 -13.06
N ARG A 82 17.28 -8.98 -12.62
CA ARG A 82 17.99 -8.07 -13.52
C ARG A 82 19.22 -8.74 -14.10
N ILE A 83 19.36 -8.70 -15.42
CA ILE A 83 20.53 -9.19 -16.14
C ILE A 83 21.49 -8.00 -16.33
N THR A 84 22.73 -8.16 -15.88
CA THR A 84 23.81 -7.17 -16.07
C THR A 84 24.79 -7.56 -17.19
N GLY A 85 24.58 -8.71 -17.82
CA GLY A 85 25.35 -9.18 -18.98
C GLY A 85 24.82 -8.64 -20.32
N VAL A 86 25.66 -8.69 -21.35
CA VAL A 86 25.34 -8.26 -22.71
C VAL A 86 24.42 -9.29 -23.37
N ILE A 87 23.12 -9.22 -23.09
CA ILE A 87 22.10 -9.86 -23.91
C ILE A 87 21.49 -8.76 -24.78
N ASP A 88 21.85 -8.78 -26.05
CA ASP A 88 21.23 -7.89 -27.04
C ASP A 88 19.83 -8.41 -27.36
N ILE A 89 18.83 -7.89 -26.65
CA ILE A 89 17.43 -8.06 -27.07
C ILE A 89 17.22 -7.13 -28.27
N PRO A 90 16.85 -7.66 -29.45
CA PRO A 90 16.50 -6.83 -30.59
C PRO A 90 15.46 -5.79 -30.18
N ALA A 91 15.66 -4.54 -30.58
CA ALA A 91 14.62 -3.53 -30.41
C ALA A 91 13.36 -4.00 -31.16
N ASP A 92 12.22 -4.03 -30.46
CA ASP A 92 10.95 -4.43 -31.06
C ASP A 92 10.69 -3.52 -32.29
N PRO A 93 10.23 -4.05 -33.44
CA PRO A 93 9.70 -3.22 -34.51
C PRO A 93 8.63 -2.31 -33.92
N GLU A 94 8.76 -0.99 -34.15
CA GLU A 94 7.98 0.12 -33.56
C GLU A 94 6.46 -0.14 -33.43
N HIS A 95 6.08 -0.97 -32.48
CA HIS A 95 4.72 -1.26 -32.11
C HIS A 95 4.61 -0.75 -30.68
N ASN A 96 3.95 0.39 -30.52
CA ASN A 96 3.58 0.93 -29.21
C ASN A 96 2.53 -0.01 -28.59
N SER A 97 2.93 -1.21 -28.18
CA SER A 97 2.16 -2.15 -27.37
C SER A 97 2.14 -1.66 -25.94
N ILE A 98 1.65 -0.44 -25.70
CA ILE A 98 1.32 -0.01 -24.34
C ILE A 98 0.08 -0.81 -23.93
N PRO A 99 0.17 -1.74 -22.95
CA PRO A 99 -1.00 -2.44 -22.44
C PRO A 99 -1.92 -1.41 -21.77
N GLY A 100 -3.03 -1.07 -22.44
CA GLY A 100 -3.96 -0.05 -21.96
C GLY A 100 -4.80 0.65 -23.02
N GLY A 101 -4.48 0.47 -24.32
CA GLY A 101 -5.20 1.16 -25.38
C GLY A 101 -4.90 2.65 -25.42
N THR A 102 -5.23 3.28 -26.54
CA THR A 102 -4.93 4.68 -26.86
C THR A 102 -5.51 5.63 -25.81
N GLY A 103 -4.69 6.02 -24.82
CA GLY A 103 -5.04 7.00 -23.78
C GLY A 103 -5.15 6.40 -22.38
N THR A 104 -4.02 6.11 -21.74
CA THR A 104 -4.01 5.87 -20.29
C THR A 104 -4.22 7.21 -19.58
N VAL A 105 -5.36 7.35 -18.89
CA VAL A 105 -5.59 8.47 -17.98
C VAL A 105 -4.56 8.36 -16.85
N SER A 106 -3.75 9.39 -16.65
CA SER A 106 -2.77 9.43 -15.55
C SER A 106 -3.50 9.31 -14.22
N VAL A 107 -3.41 8.14 -13.58
CA VAL A 107 -3.94 7.91 -12.24
C VAL A 107 -2.88 8.36 -11.23
N PRO A 108 -3.25 9.07 -10.14
CA PRO A 108 -2.32 9.39 -9.07
C PRO A 108 -1.68 8.10 -8.53
N GLY A 109 -0.35 7.95 -8.68
CA GLY A 109 0.39 6.72 -8.35
C GLY A 109 0.94 5.94 -9.55
N GLY A 110 0.78 6.44 -10.78
CA GLY A 110 1.40 5.88 -11.98
C GLY A 110 2.93 5.94 -12.00
N PRO A 111 3.59 5.21 -12.92
CA PRO A 111 5.04 5.08 -12.97
C PRO A 111 5.70 6.45 -13.07
N HIS A 112 6.83 6.61 -12.37
CA HIS A 112 7.62 7.84 -12.41
C HIS A 112 7.98 8.14 -13.87
N ALA A 113 7.35 9.15 -14.46
CA ALA A 113 7.83 9.69 -15.71
C ALA A 113 9.25 10.21 -15.45
N ALA A 114 10.23 9.64 -16.15
CA ALA A 114 11.65 10.01 -16.08
C ALA A 114 11.92 11.40 -16.72
N HIS A 115 11.03 12.36 -16.54
CA HIS A 115 11.22 13.74 -16.95
C HIS A 115 11.50 14.60 -15.73
N PRO A 116 12.64 15.32 -15.68
CA PRO A 116 12.84 16.34 -14.68
C PRO A 116 11.72 17.39 -14.81
N PRO A 117 11.13 17.87 -13.70
CA PRO A 117 10.11 18.89 -13.76
C PRO A 117 10.72 20.15 -14.38
N SER A 118 10.22 20.52 -15.56
CA SER A 118 10.47 21.85 -16.11
C SER A 118 10.01 22.89 -15.08
N ALA A 119 10.90 23.83 -14.79
CA ALA A 119 10.84 24.78 -13.69
C ALA A 119 9.74 25.87 -13.83
N ALA A 120 8.57 25.55 -14.37
CA ALA A 120 7.59 26.53 -14.85
C ALA A 120 6.18 26.38 -14.23
N ARG A 121 6.07 25.88 -13.00
CA ARG A 121 4.81 26.04 -12.23
C ARG A 121 5.08 26.48 -10.80
N LYS A 122 5.60 27.70 -10.68
CA LYS A 122 5.52 28.51 -9.46
C LYS A 122 4.06 28.79 -9.13
N GLU A 123 3.78 28.84 -7.83
CA GLU A 123 2.60 29.43 -7.18
C GLU A 123 1.31 28.62 -7.18
N ALA A 124 1.31 27.52 -6.41
CA ALA A 124 0.12 27.13 -5.65
C ALA A 124 0.53 26.94 -4.18
N LYS A 125 0.02 27.81 -3.31
CA LYS A 125 0.13 27.72 -1.85
C LYS A 125 -0.51 26.41 -1.40
N GLY A 126 0.33 25.46 -1.00
CA GLY A 126 -0.08 24.20 -0.41
C GLY A 126 1.16 23.31 -0.35
N ALA A 127 1.71 23.11 0.85
CA ALA A 127 2.85 22.23 1.03
C ALA A 127 2.53 20.87 0.40
N TYR A 128 3.32 20.46 -0.60
CA TYR A 128 3.22 19.13 -1.17
C TYR A 128 3.55 18.12 -0.07
N LEU A 129 2.52 17.53 0.54
CA LEU A 129 2.69 16.35 1.39
C LEU A 129 3.41 15.28 0.57
N ALA A 130 4.38 14.62 1.22
CA ALA A 130 5.14 13.54 0.62
C ALA A 130 4.17 12.52 -0.01
N PRO A 131 4.50 11.92 -1.17
CA PRO A 131 3.61 10.96 -1.85
C PRO A 131 3.09 9.87 -0.90
N GLU A 132 3.94 9.43 0.03
CA GLU A 132 3.62 8.45 1.09
C GLU A 132 2.51 8.93 2.04
N GLN A 133 2.56 10.18 2.50
CA GLN A 133 1.52 10.77 3.37
C GLN A 133 0.19 10.91 2.62
N ARG A 134 0.25 11.26 1.33
CA ARG A 134 -0.94 11.38 0.47
C ARG A 134 -1.62 10.03 0.24
N VAL A 135 -0.83 8.98 0.03
CA VAL A 135 -1.32 7.60 -0.10
C VAL A 135 -1.88 7.12 1.25
N ALA A 136 -1.15 7.33 2.34
CA ALA A 136 -1.62 6.96 3.68
C ALA A 136 -2.99 7.59 3.98
N GLU A 137 -3.18 8.89 3.72
CA GLU A 137 -4.47 9.57 3.90
C GLU A 137 -5.58 9.07 2.97
N ALA A 138 -5.24 8.69 1.73
CA ALA A 138 -6.18 8.18 0.75
C ALA A 138 -6.69 6.77 1.08
N TYR A 139 -5.87 5.96 1.75
CA TYR A 139 -6.20 4.57 2.14
C TYR A 139 -6.58 4.41 3.61
N VAL A 140 -6.64 5.50 4.40
CA VAL A 140 -7.39 5.48 5.66
C VAL A 140 -8.83 5.09 5.33
N LYS A 141 -9.30 3.98 5.91
CA LYS A 141 -10.71 3.56 5.83
C LYS A 141 -11.58 4.63 6.51
N ARG A 142 -11.99 5.63 5.77
CA ARG A 142 -12.99 6.62 6.20
C ARG A 142 -14.34 5.94 6.11
N ALA A 143 -15.05 5.82 7.23
CA ALA A 143 -16.39 5.26 7.25
C ALA A 143 -17.27 6.03 6.24
N LEU A 144 -17.82 5.30 5.27
CA LEU A 144 -18.46 5.86 4.10
C LEU A 144 -19.86 6.37 4.45
N TYR A 145 -20.00 7.66 4.79
CA TYR A 145 -21.32 8.30 4.91
C TYR A 145 -21.33 9.79 4.52
N TRP A 146 -20.58 10.14 3.48
CA TRP A 146 -19.96 11.46 3.43
C TRP A 146 -20.25 12.16 2.08
N ALA A 147 -21.46 12.69 1.89
CA ALA A 147 -21.87 13.37 0.64
C ALA A 147 -21.91 14.92 0.69
N SER A 148 -21.85 15.56 1.85
CA SER A 148 -21.80 17.04 2.01
C SER A 148 -20.50 17.51 2.67
N ALA A 149 -20.22 18.82 2.79
CA ALA A 149 -18.97 19.33 3.35
C ALA A 149 -18.88 19.18 4.89
N ASP A 150 -19.99 19.35 5.61
CA ASP A 150 -19.99 19.52 7.08
C ASP A 150 -20.37 18.25 7.85
N ARG A 151 -19.86 17.10 7.40
CA ARG A 151 -20.29 15.68 7.58
C ARG A 151 -20.52 15.17 9.01
N HIS A 152 -21.39 15.81 9.77
CA HIS A 152 -21.72 15.45 11.14
C HIS A 152 -23.17 14.98 11.26
N TYR A 153 -23.39 13.89 11.98
CA TYR A 153 -24.72 13.45 12.34
C TYR A 153 -25.20 14.27 13.54
N ARG A 154 -26.15 15.18 13.29
CA ARG A 154 -26.79 15.99 14.33
C ARG A 154 -28.05 15.27 14.82
N ALA A 155 -28.01 14.79 16.06
CA ALA A 155 -29.17 14.20 16.70
C ALA A 155 -30.26 15.25 16.92
N THR A 156 -31.52 14.86 16.75
CA THR A 156 -32.68 15.66 17.13
C THR A 156 -32.88 15.64 18.65
N GLN A 157 -33.58 16.63 19.20
CA GLN A 157 -33.84 16.69 20.64
C GLN A 157 -34.55 15.42 21.15
N ALA A 158 -35.51 14.88 20.39
CA ALA A 158 -36.20 13.65 20.74
C ALA A 158 -35.26 12.42 20.79
N GLU A 159 -34.25 12.37 19.92
CA GLU A 159 -33.24 11.30 19.94
C GLU A 159 -32.29 11.44 21.13
N LEU A 160 -31.95 12.68 21.52
CA LEU A 160 -31.15 12.98 22.71
C LEU A 160 -31.88 12.59 24.00
N ASP A 161 -33.15 12.99 24.12
CA ASP A 161 -33.98 12.69 25.28
C ASP A 161 -34.28 11.18 25.38
N GLY A 162 -34.50 10.52 24.23
CA GLY A 162 -34.86 9.09 24.15
C GLY A 162 -33.69 8.12 24.11
N SER A 163 -32.44 8.60 23.97
CA SER A 163 -31.22 7.78 23.76
C SER A 163 -31.29 6.81 22.55
N ALA A 164 -32.18 7.08 21.60
CA ALA A 164 -32.47 6.23 20.45
C ALA A 164 -32.23 7.00 19.15
N PHE A 165 -31.09 6.74 18.50
CA PHE A 165 -30.67 7.42 17.27
C PHE A 165 -31.21 6.71 16.03
N HIS A 166 -31.76 7.46 15.08
CA HIS A 166 -32.28 6.91 13.84
C HIS A 166 -31.24 6.94 12.74
N CYS A 167 -31.28 5.92 11.89
CA CYS A 167 -30.39 5.84 10.74
C CYS A 167 -30.68 6.99 9.76
N PRO A 168 -29.68 7.79 9.37
CA PRO A 168 -29.90 8.90 8.43
C PRO A 168 -30.31 8.43 7.02
N LYS A 169 -29.98 7.18 6.65
CA LYS A 169 -30.37 6.57 5.37
C LYS A 169 -31.78 5.98 5.40
N CYS A 170 -32.11 5.21 6.44
CA CYS A 170 -33.38 4.49 6.53
C CYS A 170 -34.50 5.30 7.21
N LYS A 171 -34.17 6.39 7.91
CA LYS A 171 -35.03 7.33 8.66
C LYS A 171 -35.84 6.74 9.81
N GLU A 172 -36.46 5.58 9.61
CA GLU A 172 -37.37 4.94 10.58
C GLU A 172 -36.68 3.86 11.41
N THR A 173 -35.47 3.47 11.02
CA THR A 173 -34.74 2.39 11.70
C THR A 173 -33.85 2.96 12.80
N VAL A 174 -34.10 2.54 14.04
CA VAL A 174 -33.25 2.85 15.20
C VAL A 174 -31.91 2.10 15.09
N LEU A 175 -30.82 2.83 15.31
CA LEU A 175 -29.46 2.29 15.36
C LEU A 175 -29.28 1.45 16.63
N LYS A 176 -28.62 0.30 16.49
CA LYS A 176 -28.35 -0.64 17.58
C LYS A 176 -26.85 -0.70 17.88
N PRO A 177 -26.44 -0.82 19.15
CA PRO A 177 -25.03 -1.02 19.47
C PRO A 177 -24.55 -2.37 18.91
N ALA A 178 -23.48 -2.34 18.12
CA ALA A 178 -22.82 -3.51 17.55
C ALA A 178 -21.34 -3.52 17.94
N ASN A 179 -20.82 -4.71 18.25
CA ASN A 179 -19.40 -4.88 18.51
C ASN A 179 -18.64 -4.81 17.18
N TYR A 180 -17.72 -3.85 17.04
CA TYR A 180 -16.99 -3.64 15.79
C TYR A 180 -15.56 -4.18 15.86
N LYS A 181 -14.76 -3.65 16.79
CA LYS A 181 -13.34 -4.02 16.97
C LYS A 181 -13.04 -4.29 18.44
N ARG A 182 -12.08 -5.17 18.71
CA ARG A 182 -11.50 -5.32 20.04
C ARG A 182 -10.10 -4.72 20.03
N GLU A 183 -9.86 -3.75 20.90
CA GLU A 183 -8.55 -3.14 21.12
C GLU A 183 -8.23 -3.22 22.61
N GLU A 184 -7.03 -3.68 22.95
CA GLU A 184 -6.53 -3.75 24.35
C GLU A 184 -7.48 -4.49 25.32
N GLY A 185 -8.14 -5.54 24.83
CA GLY A 185 -9.11 -6.32 25.60
C GLY A 185 -10.49 -5.66 25.75
N ARG A 186 -10.67 -4.40 25.34
CA ARG A 186 -11.95 -3.68 25.30
C ARG A 186 -12.63 -3.89 23.96
N SER A 187 -13.97 -3.97 23.97
CA SER A 187 -14.75 -4.06 22.73
C SER A 187 -15.29 -2.67 22.38
N GLU A 188 -14.83 -2.10 21.27
CA GLU A 188 -15.37 -0.86 20.72
C GLU A 188 -16.75 -1.14 20.12
N ARG A 189 -17.75 -0.40 20.61
CA ARG A 189 -19.14 -0.51 20.16
C ARG A 189 -19.51 0.66 19.29
N LEU A 190 -19.98 0.37 18.09
CA LEU A 190 -20.53 1.36 17.16
C LEU A 190 -22.05 1.28 17.16
N MET A 191 -22.71 2.38 16.81
CA MET A 191 -24.14 2.38 16.53
C MET A 191 -24.34 1.94 15.08
N ALA A 192 -25.10 0.86 14.87
CA ALA A 192 -25.26 0.18 13.60
C ALA A 192 -26.73 0.10 13.16
N CYS A 193 -27.01 0.43 11.90
CA CYS A 193 -28.32 0.23 11.32
C CYS A 193 -28.50 -1.24 10.91
N PRO A 194 -29.52 -1.96 11.41
CA PRO A 194 -29.76 -3.35 11.04
C PRO A 194 -30.22 -3.53 9.58
N SER A 195 -30.72 -2.46 8.93
CA SER A 195 -31.21 -2.54 7.56
C SER A 195 -30.10 -2.29 6.52
N CYS A 196 -29.38 -1.16 6.62
CA CYS A 196 -28.38 -0.77 5.62
C CYS A 196 -26.92 -0.86 6.09
N LEU A 197 -26.69 -1.38 7.30
CA LEU A 197 -25.35 -1.53 7.92
C LEU A 197 -24.58 -0.20 8.05
N PHE A 198 -25.28 0.93 8.13
CA PHE A 198 -24.67 2.20 8.51
C PHE A 198 -24.05 2.11 9.91
N LEU A 199 -22.78 2.49 10.05
CA LEU A 199 -22.03 2.47 11.31
C LEU A 199 -21.57 3.89 11.68
N ILE A 200 -21.72 4.28 12.95
CA ILE A 200 -21.22 5.56 13.49
C ILE A 200 -20.72 5.38 14.92
N LYS A 201 -19.65 6.10 15.30
CA LYS A 201 -19.20 6.15 16.70
C LYS A 201 -20.12 7.07 17.50
N ARG A 202 -20.29 6.79 18.79
CA ARG A 202 -21.09 7.66 19.67
C ARG A 202 -20.51 9.07 19.81
N CYS A 203 -19.17 9.18 19.79
CA CYS A 203 -18.46 10.44 19.84
C CYS A 203 -18.60 11.29 18.57
N ASP A 204 -19.09 10.71 17.46
CA ASP A 204 -19.29 11.45 16.20
C ASP A 204 -20.73 11.99 16.07
N ILE A 205 -21.59 11.75 17.08
CA ILE A 205 -22.98 12.21 17.11
C ILE A 205 -23.03 13.56 17.85
N ILE A 206 -23.27 14.65 17.13
CA ILE A 206 -23.37 15.99 17.74
C ILE A 206 -24.52 15.98 18.76
N GLY A 207 -24.21 16.38 19.99
CA GLY A 207 -25.13 16.44 21.13
C GLY A 207 -25.14 15.18 22.00
N HIS A 208 -24.50 14.08 21.59
CA HIS A 208 -24.30 12.93 22.46
C HIS A 208 -23.40 13.31 23.65
N PRO A 209 -23.61 12.77 24.87
CA PRO A 209 -22.75 13.06 26.02
C PRO A 209 -21.28 12.65 25.82
N ASP A 210 -21.02 11.76 24.87
CA ASP A 210 -19.67 11.30 24.49
C ASP A 210 -19.09 12.09 23.30
N TYR A 211 -19.80 13.11 22.79
CA TYR A 211 -19.33 13.93 21.67
C TYR A 211 -18.12 14.74 22.11
N ILE A 212 -17.01 14.59 21.37
CA ILE A 212 -15.81 15.38 21.58
C ILE A 212 -15.83 16.46 20.49
N ASP A 213 -15.96 17.71 20.92
CA ASP A 213 -15.72 18.83 20.02
C ASP A 213 -14.21 18.93 19.82
N ASP A 214 -13.72 18.42 18.69
CA ASP A 214 -12.30 18.46 18.35
C ASP A 214 -11.79 19.90 18.11
N GLY A 215 -12.66 20.91 18.19
CA GLY A 215 -12.28 22.29 18.47
C GLY A 215 -11.18 22.81 17.56
N VAL A 216 -11.28 22.54 16.26
CA VAL A 216 -10.35 23.07 15.24
C VAL A 216 -10.72 24.55 14.95
N ASP A 217 -10.91 25.33 16.00
CA ASP A 217 -11.14 26.76 15.96
C ASP A 217 -9.90 27.46 16.54
N GLY A 218 -9.17 28.16 15.68
CA GLY A 218 -8.24 29.22 16.11
C GLY A 218 -6.77 29.03 15.78
N VAL A 219 -6.42 28.96 14.49
CA VAL A 219 -5.20 29.68 14.06
C VAL A 219 -5.63 31.13 13.86
N GLU A 220 -5.65 31.89 14.94
CA GLU A 220 -5.78 33.35 14.86
C GLU A 220 -4.56 33.90 14.11
N GLY A 221 -4.81 34.56 12.98
CA GLY A 221 -3.83 35.33 12.22
C GLY A 221 -3.82 36.79 12.61
#